data_AF-A0A075XA46-F1
#
_entry.id   AF-A0A075XA46-F1
#
_cell.length_a   1.000
_cell.length_b   1.000
_cell.length_c   1.000
_cell.angle_alpha   90.00
_cell.angle_beta   90.00
_cell.angle_gamma   90.00
#
_symmetry.space_group_name_H-M   'P 1'
#
loop_
_entity.id
_entity.type
_entity.pdbx_description
1 polymer ?
#
loop_
_entity_poly.entity_id
_entity_poly.type
_entity_poly.pdbx_seq_one_letter_code
_entity_poly.pdbx_strand_id
1 'polypeptide(L)'
;MTLFIFLLFFFILCFMNNMFLLLIVLDILMIFLSLMIYLNLFNFFFLFMIFLNVFSTVIGMMMIILNSRMKSSFKSNLYKN
;
A
#
# COMPACT_ATOMS: atom_id res chain seq x y z
N MET A 1 -14.13 -17.02 -6.90
CA MET A 1 -14.34 -16.17 -5.71
C MET A 1 -13.16 -15.25 -5.45
N THR A 2 -11.94 -15.76 -5.33
CA THR A 2 -10.72 -14.97 -5.07
C THR A 2 -10.44 -13.91 -6.14
N LEU A 3 -10.60 -14.26 -7.43
CA LEU A 3 -10.52 -13.30 -8.54
C LEU A 3 -11.54 -12.16 -8.43
N PHE A 4 -12.74 -12.46 -7.94
CA PHE A 4 -13.81 -11.47 -7.80
C PHE A 4 -13.50 -10.50 -6.66
N ILE A 5 -12.97 -11.01 -5.54
CA ILE A 5 -12.47 -10.19 -4.42
C ILE A 5 -11.31 -9.30 -4.89
N PHE A 6 -10.39 -9.83 -5.69
CA PHE A 6 -9.27 -9.07 -6.24
C PHE A 6 -9.71 -7.93 -7.17
N LEU A 7 -10.69 -8.18 -8.04
CA LEU A 7 -11.28 -7.16 -8.91
C LEU A 7 -11.99 -6.05 -8.09
N LEU A 8 -12.65 -6.42 -7.00
CA LEU A 8 -13.32 -5.46 -6.11
C LEU A 8 -12.30 -4.55 -5.40
N PHE A 9 -11.20 -5.12 -4.92
CA PHE A 9 -10.07 -4.34 -4.37
C PHE A 9 -9.45 -3.41 -5.41
N PHE A 10 -9.27 -3.87 -6.64
CA PHE A 10 -8.74 -3.05 -7.73
C PHE A 10 -9.65 -1.86 -8.03
N PHE A 11 -10.97 -2.08 -8.03
CA PHE A 11 -11.95 -1.01 -8.20
C PHE A 11 -11.82 0.02 -7.08
N ILE A 12 -11.75 -0.41 -5.81
CA ILE A 12 -11.56 0.49 -4.66
C ILE A 12 -10.26 1.30 -4.83
N LEU A 13 -9.14 0.67 -5.17
CA LEU A 13 -7.85 1.33 -5.36
C LEU A 13 -7.92 2.47 -6.40
N CYS A 14 -8.66 2.30 -7.50
CA CYS A 14 -8.80 3.31 -8.54
C CYS A 14 -9.53 4.59 -8.08
N PHE A 15 -10.38 4.53 -7.06
CA PHE A 15 -11.15 5.69 -6.58
C PHE A 15 -10.52 6.38 -5.35
N MET A 16 -9.50 5.79 -4.73
CA MET A 16 -8.88 6.36 -3.53
C MET A 16 -7.84 7.42 -3.91
N ASN A 17 -8.18 8.69 -3.68
CA ASN A 17 -7.25 9.81 -3.89
C ASN A 17 -6.27 10.02 -2.70
N ASN A 18 -6.61 9.51 -1.51
CA ASN A 18 -5.77 9.65 -0.34
C ASN A 18 -4.71 8.53 -0.30
N MET A 19 -3.43 8.91 -0.49
CA MET A 19 -2.28 8.00 -0.49
C MET A 19 -2.16 7.16 0.79
N PHE A 20 -2.58 7.69 1.95
CA PHE A 20 -2.55 6.94 3.21
C PHE A 20 -3.60 5.82 3.25
N LEU A 21 -4.82 6.11 2.81
CA LEU A 21 -5.87 5.10 2.68
C LEU A 21 -5.52 4.06 1.61
N LEU A 22 -4.90 4.50 0.51
CA LEU A 22 -4.41 3.60 -0.54
C LEU A 22 -3.42 2.56 0.05
N LEU A 23 -2.51 3.00 0.91
CA LEU A 23 -1.53 2.14 1.57
C LEU A 23 -2.20 1.11 2.48
N ILE A 24 -3.21 1.51 3.27
CA ILE A 24 -4.00 0.58 4.10
C ILE A 24 -4.70 -0.48 3.25
N VAL A 25 -5.32 -0.07 2.13
CA VAL A 25 -6.02 -1.01 1.23
C VAL A 25 -5.05 -2.00 0.60
N LEU A 26 -3.85 -1.54 0.22
CA LEU A 26 -2.77 -2.40 -0.27
C LEU A 26 -2.30 -3.41 0.80
N ASP A 27 -2.17 -2.99 2.05
CA ASP A 27 -1.76 -3.89 3.15
C ASP A 27 -2.80 -4.99 3.41
N ILE A 28 -4.08 -4.64 3.39
CA ILE A 28 -5.17 -5.62 3.53
C ILE A 28 -5.13 -6.64 2.37
N LEU A 29 -4.87 -6.17 1.15
CA LEU A 29 -4.72 -7.05 -0.01
C LEU A 29 -3.54 -8.02 0.14
N MET A 30 -2.40 -7.51 0.62
CA MET A 30 -1.19 -8.33 0.85
C MET A 30 -1.40 -9.37 1.95
N ILE A 31 -2.11 -9.02 3.02
CA ILE A 31 -2.51 -9.98 4.06
C ILE A 31 -3.39 -11.07 3.46
N PHE A 32 -4.38 -10.71 2.64
CA PHE A 32 -5.24 -11.68 1.97
C PHE A 32 -4.45 -12.62 1.05
N LEU A 33 -3.47 -12.09 0.30
CA LEU A 33 -2.59 -12.90 -0.55
C LEU A 33 -1.72 -13.86 0.27
N SER A 34 -1.21 -13.40 1.41
CA SER A 34 -0.39 -14.22 2.31
C SER A 34 -1.19 -15.38 2.92
N LEU A 35 -2.48 -15.16 3.26
CA LEU A 35 -3.40 -16.20 3.72
C LEU A 35 -3.63 -17.27 2.63
N MET A 36 -3.79 -16.85 1.38
CA MET A 36 -3.93 -17.79 0.26
C MET A 36 -2.68 -18.65 0.06
N ILE A 37 -1.48 -18.07 0.21
CA ILE A 37 -0.21 -18.80 0.11
C ILE A 37 -0.04 -19.77 1.28
N TYR A 38 -0.41 -19.35 2.49
CA TYR A 38 -0.39 -20.21 3.68
C TYR A 38 -1.29 -21.44 3.50
N LEU A 39 -2.51 -21.25 3.01
CA LEU A 39 -3.45 -22.36 2.72
C LEU A 39 -2.91 -23.31 1.65
N ASN A 40 -2.08 -22.83 0.73
CA ASN A 40 -1.45 -23.64 -0.31
C ASN A 40 -0.13 -24.33 0.15
N LEU A 41 0.19 -24.31 1.45
CA LEU A 41 1.36 -24.98 2.08
C LEU A 41 2.74 -24.52 1.55
N PHE A 42 2.83 -23.38 0.87
CA PHE A 42 4.09 -22.81 0.40
C PHE A 42 4.79 -21.97 1.47
N ASN A 43 5.22 -22.62 2.56
CA ASN A 43 5.75 -21.94 3.75
C ASN A 43 6.99 -21.06 3.50
N PHE A 44 7.89 -21.46 2.59
CA PHE A 44 9.06 -20.63 2.25
C PHE A 44 8.64 -19.32 1.57
N PHE A 45 7.67 -19.38 0.66
CA PHE A 45 7.12 -18.20 0.00
C PHE A 45 6.37 -17.29 0.98
N PHE A 46 5.72 -17.85 1.99
CA PHE A 46 5.00 -17.07 2.99
C PHE A 46 5.92 -16.13 3.78
N LEU A 47 7.06 -16.62 4.27
CA LEU A 47 8.04 -15.80 4.99
C LEU A 47 8.59 -14.66 4.12
N PHE A 48 8.89 -14.96 2.86
CA PHE A 48 9.35 -13.94 1.90
C PHE A 48 8.28 -12.88 1.64
N MET A 49 7.01 -13.27 1.53
CA MET A 49 5.89 -12.34 1.35
C MET A 49 5.68 -11.43 2.55
N ILE A 50 5.83 -11.94 3.79
CA ILE A 50 5.78 -11.09 4.99
C ILE A 50 6.89 -10.06 4.94
N PHE A 51 8.12 -10.48 4.63
CA PHE A 51 9.26 -9.57 4.54
C PHE A 51 9.01 -8.46 3.51
N LEU A 52 8.57 -8.83 2.30
CA LEU A 52 8.22 -7.86 1.26
C LEU A 52 7.12 -6.89 1.71
N ASN A 53 6.12 -7.37 2.46
CA ASN A 53 5.04 -6.52 2.94
C ASN A 53 5.54 -5.44 3.92
N VAL A 54 6.40 -5.82 4.86
CA VAL A 54 7.03 -4.87 5.79
C VAL A 54 7.90 -3.86 5.04
N PHE A 55 8.68 -4.29 4.05
CA PHE A 55 9.47 -3.34 3.24
C PHE A 55 8.60 -2.38 2.43
N SER A 56 7.52 -2.89 1.82
CA SER A 56 6.56 -2.08 1.06
C SER A 56 5.93 -0.98 1.92
N THR A 57 5.45 -1.32 3.11
CA THR A 57 4.85 -0.34 4.03
C THR A 57 5.82 0.75 4.45
N VAL A 58 7.06 0.39 4.81
CA VAL A 58 8.10 1.36 5.18
C VAL A 58 8.37 2.34 4.03
N ILE A 59 8.54 1.84 2.81
CA ILE A 59 8.77 2.67 1.62
C ILE A 59 7.55 3.56 1.33
N GLY A 60 6.35 3.01 1.41
CA GLY A 60 5.11 3.75 1.18
C GLY A 60 4.94 4.90 2.17
N MET A 61 5.23 4.67 3.46
CA MET A 61 5.20 5.72 4.48
C MET A 61 6.26 6.80 4.23
N MET A 62 7.47 6.43 3.82
CA MET A 62 8.50 7.40 3.43
C MET A 62 8.05 8.28 2.26
N MET A 63 7.39 7.69 1.25
CA MET A 63 6.86 8.44 0.11
C MET A 63 5.73 9.40 0.52
N ILE A 64 4.85 9.00 1.45
CA ILE A 64 3.81 9.88 2.00
C ILE A 64 4.44 11.08 2.73
N ILE A 65 5.46 10.83 3.55
CA ILE A 65 6.19 11.88 4.28
C ILE A 65 6.92 12.83 3.31
N LEU A 66 7.55 12.30 2.28
CA LEU A 66 8.23 13.12 1.26
C LEU A 66 7.22 13.98 0.49
N ASN A 67 6.08 13.41 0.09
CA ASN A 67 5.04 14.14 -0.63
C ASN A 67 4.41 15.24 0.23
N SER A 68 4.18 14.98 1.53
CA SER A 68 3.66 16.01 2.44
C SER A 68 4.64 17.16 2.62
N ARG A 69 5.95 16.87 2.76
CA ARG A 69 7.01 17.88 2.85
C ARG A 69 7.11 18.71 1.57
N MET A 70 7.13 18.07 0.40
CA MET A 70 7.17 18.76 -0.90
C MET A 70 5.98 19.71 -1.08
N LYS A 71 4.75 19.26 -0.79
CA LYS A 71 3.57 20.15 -0.88
C LYS A 71 3.64 21.32 0.09
N SER A 72 4.15 21.11 1.31
CA SER A 72 4.30 22.19 2.31
C SER A 72 5.35 23.23 1.91
N SER A 73 6.50 22.80 1.34
CA SER A 73 7.58 23.71 0.96
C SER A 73 7.19 24.58 -0.24
N PHE A 74 6.53 24.00 -1.26
CA PHE A 74 6.03 24.78 -2.41
C PHE A 74 5.00 25.83 -2.00
N LYS A 75 4.08 25.49 -1.08
CA LYS A 75 3.08 26.45 -0.59
C LYS A 75 3.75 27.61 0.15
N SER A 76 4.75 27.34 1.00
CA SER A 76 5.47 28.39 1.72
C SER A 76 6.31 29.32 0.82
N ASN A 77 6.77 28.83 -0.34
CA ASN A 77 7.54 29.64 -1.28
C ASN A 77 6.65 30.52 -2.18
N LEU A 78 5.41 30.10 -2.46
CA LEU A 78 4.47 30.89 -3.26
C LEU A 78 3.88 32.10 -2.51
N TYR A 79 3.75 32.01 -1.18
CA TYR A 79 3.21 33.10 -0.35
C TYR A 79 4.29 34.04 0.22
N LYS A 80 5.55 33.92 -0.24
CA LYS A 80 6.67 34.75 0.23
C LYS A 80 6.95 36.00 -0.62
N ASN A 81 6.08 36.32 -1.59
CA ASN A 81 6.12 37.58 -2.33
C ASN A 81 4.86 38.41 -2.06
#